data_AF-A0A3M1MYE8-F1
#
_entry.id   AF-A0A3M1MYE8-F1
#
_cell.length_a   1.000
_cell.length_b   1.000
_cell.length_c   1.000
_cell.angle_alpha   90.00
_cell.angle_beta   90.00
_cell.angle_gamma   90.00
#
_symmetry.space_group_name_H-M   'P 1'
#
loop_
_entity.id
_entity.type
_entity.pdbx_description
1 polymer ?
#
loop_
_entity_poly.entity_id
_entity_poly.type
_entity_poly.pdbx_seq_one_letter_code
_entity_poly.pdbx_strand_id
1 'polypeptide(L)'
;MAACAPRDTVDLSAGPYAPGIDPRGKAADGLEVAQRLMAAHEYELALEAYARAALEHGMTAEILSGMGTANLGLGRLGQAEKQLRRAVEAAPEWPEAWNNLGVVLIERGKT
;
A
#
# COMPACT_ATOMS: atom_id res chain seq x y z
N MET A 1 -12.77 -12.45 57.34
CA MET A 1 -12.46 -11.00 57.30
C MET A 1 -11.67 -10.74 56.03
N ALA A 2 -12.31 -10.09 55.06
CA ALA A 2 -11.70 -9.66 53.81
C ALA A 2 -10.97 -8.33 54.03
N ALA A 3 -9.76 -8.19 53.50
CA ALA A 3 -9.04 -6.92 53.45
C ALA A 3 -8.63 -6.67 51.99
N CYS A 4 -9.44 -5.90 51.27
CA CYS A 4 -9.04 -5.29 50.01
C CYS A 4 -8.33 -3.96 50.33
N ALA A 5 -7.03 -3.88 50.06
CA ALA A 5 -6.33 -2.60 49.99
C ALA A 5 -6.63 -1.92 48.63
N PRO A 6 -6.73 -0.59 48.57
CA PRO A 6 -6.99 0.11 47.32
C PRO A 6 -5.74 0.06 46.42
N ARG A 7 -5.97 -0.18 45.12
CA ARG A 7 -4.93 -0.10 44.10
C ARG A 7 -4.64 1.37 43.80
N ASP A 8 -3.42 1.80 44.08
CA ASP A 8 -2.89 3.10 43.66
C ASP A 8 -2.94 3.19 42.13
N THR A 9 -3.64 4.21 41.62
CA THR A 9 -3.63 4.55 40.19
C THR A 9 -2.30 5.23 39.87
N VAL A 10 -1.39 4.50 39.21
CA VAL A 10 -0.13 5.05 38.72
C VAL A 10 -0.44 6.04 37.58
N ASP A 11 -0.12 7.31 37.79
CA ASP A 11 -0.12 8.35 36.76
C ASP A 11 1.07 8.11 35.81
N LEU A 12 0.76 7.71 34.58
CA LEU A 12 1.72 7.34 33.55
C LEU A 12 2.23 8.55 32.73
N SER A 13 1.93 9.78 33.15
CA SER A 13 2.26 10.99 32.37
C SER A 13 3.72 11.48 32.49
N ALA A 14 4.58 10.83 33.28
CA ALA A 14 5.93 11.32 33.58
C ALA A 14 7.08 10.31 33.36
N GLY A 15 6.93 9.38 32.41
CA GLY A 15 8.01 8.46 32.00
C GLY A 15 8.74 8.92 30.72
N PRO A 16 9.97 8.42 30.45
CA PRO A 16 10.76 8.73 29.24
C PRO A 16 10.19 8.09 27.96
N TYR A 17 8.92 7.70 27.97
CA TYR A 17 8.27 7.01 26.88
C TYR A 17 7.90 8.01 25.78
N ALA A 18 8.07 7.61 24.52
CA ALA A 18 7.70 8.43 23.37
C ALA A 18 6.24 8.94 23.54
N PRO A 19 5.97 10.23 23.23
CA PRO A 19 4.63 10.79 23.37
C PRO A 19 3.63 9.85 22.70
N GLY A 20 2.53 9.56 23.40
CA GLY A 20 1.56 8.54 23.02
C GLY A 20 1.14 8.70 21.56
N ILE A 21 1.78 7.93 20.68
CA ILE A 21 1.30 7.72 19.32
C ILE A 21 -0.05 7.05 19.49
N ASP A 22 -1.13 7.77 19.19
CA ASP A 22 -2.46 7.20 19.17
C ASP A 22 -2.46 6.13 18.06
N PRO A 23 -2.38 4.83 18.39
CA PRO A 23 -2.37 3.79 17.37
C PRO A 23 -3.76 3.62 16.73
N ARG A 24 -4.76 4.37 17.22
CA ARG A 24 -6.12 4.47 16.71
C ARG A 24 -6.36 5.75 15.91
N GLY A 25 -5.35 6.63 15.83
CA GLY A 25 -5.37 7.73 14.87
C GLY A 25 -5.56 7.14 13.47
N LYS A 26 -6.46 7.70 12.67
CA LYS A 26 -6.72 7.22 11.31
C LYS A 26 -5.42 7.30 10.53
N ALA A 27 -4.78 6.16 10.26
CA ALA A 27 -3.61 6.12 9.40
C ALA A 27 -3.99 6.75 8.05
N ALA A 28 -3.06 7.50 7.44
CA ALA A 28 -3.26 7.97 6.07
C ALA A 28 -3.61 6.76 5.19
N ASP A 29 -4.58 6.92 4.30
CA ASP A 29 -5.00 5.84 3.41
C ASP A 29 -3.77 5.36 2.62
N GLY A 30 -3.52 4.05 2.67
CA GLY A 30 -2.38 3.45 1.98
C GLY A 30 -2.36 3.78 0.49
N LEU A 31 -3.54 3.98 -0.12
CA LEU A 31 -3.68 4.43 -1.52
C LEU A 31 -3.14 5.84 -1.74
N GLU A 32 -3.50 6.80 -0.89
CA GLU A 32 -3.04 8.18 -1.01
C GLU A 32 -1.52 8.26 -0.85
N VAL A 33 -0.97 7.53 0.12
CA VAL A 33 0.47 7.44 0.33
C VAL A 33 1.15 6.82 -0.89
N ALA A 34 0.61 5.73 -1.43
CA ALA A 34 1.15 5.06 -2.61
C ALA A 34 1.16 5.98 -3.84
N GLN A 35 0.07 6.71 -4.09
CA GLN A 35 -0.01 7.65 -5.22
C GLN A 35 1.04 8.77 -5.11
N ARG A 36 1.29 9.29 -3.91
CA ARG A 36 2.34 10.29 -3.67
C ARG A 36 3.74 9.74 -3.92
N LEU A 37 4.00 8.49 -3.50
CA LEU A 37 5.26 7.80 -3.75
C LEU A 37 5.46 7.50 -5.24
N MET A 38 4.39 7.13 -5.95
CA MET A 38 4.39 6.99 -7.42
C MET A 38 4.75 8.32 -8.10
N ALA A 39 4.14 9.43 -7.69
CA ALA A 39 4.49 10.75 -8.22
C ALA A 39 5.96 11.12 -7.95
N ALA A 40 6.51 10.70 -6.81
CA ALA A 40 7.92 10.86 -6.46
C ALA A 40 8.87 9.85 -7.12
N HIS A 41 8.36 8.89 -7.90
CA HIS A 41 9.12 7.81 -8.54
C HIS A 41 9.82 6.86 -7.53
N GLU A 42 9.36 6.87 -6.28
CA GLU A 42 9.83 6.00 -5.20
C GLU A 42 9.08 4.66 -5.26
N TYR A 43 9.34 3.89 -6.33
CA TYR A 43 8.51 2.74 -6.69
C TYR A 43 8.54 1.59 -5.68
N GLU A 44 9.68 1.32 -5.03
CA GLU A 44 9.74 0.33 -3.94
C GLU A 44 8.81 0.71 -2.78
N LEU A 45 8.89 1.95 -2.32
CA LEU A 45 8.06 2.44 -1.23
C LEU A 45 6.58 2.47 -1.65
N ALA A 46 6.29 2.82 -2.91
CA ALA A 46 4.94 2.76 -3.45
C ALA A 46 4.37 1.33 -3.38
N LEU A 47 5.18 0.30 -3.69
CA LEU A 47 4.75 -1.11 -3.57
C LEU A 47 4.41 -1.49 -2.13
N GLU A 48 5.18 -1.03 -1.15
CA GLU A 48 4.89 -1.26 0.27
C GLU A 48 3.59 -0.57 0.68
N ALA A 49 3.38 0.68 0.25
CA ALA A 49 2.15 1.43 0.52
C ALA A 49 0.93 0.77 -0.14
N TYR A 50 1.03 0.31 -1.39
CA TYR A 50 -0.03 -0.46 -2.05
C TYR A 50 -0.30 -1.79 -1.35
N ALA A 51 0.73 -2.49 -0.89
CA ALA A 51 0.56 -3.73 -0.14
C ALA A 51 -0.22 -3.50 1.17
N ARG A 52 0.07 -2.40 1.86
CA ARG A 52 -0.68 -1.97 3.05
C ARG A 52 -2.13 -1.61 2.69
N ALA A 53 -2.35 -0.85 1.63
CA ALA A 53 -3.69 -0.51 1.15
C ALA A 53 -4.53 -1.76 0.82
N ALA A 54 -3.89 -2.78 0.25
CA ALA A 54 -4.54 -4.03 -0.09
C ALA A 54 -5.06 -4.81 1.13
N LEU A 55 -4.49 -4.60 2.32
CA LEU A 55 -4.98 -5.22 3.55
C LEU A 55 -6.32 -4.65 4.00
N GLU A 56 -6.60 -3.39 3.65
CA GLU A 56 -7.81 -2.68 4.05
C GLU A 56 -8.89 -2.77 2.96
N HIS A 57 -8.49 -2.55 1.70
CA HIS A 57 -9.42 -2.45 0.57
C HIS A 57 -9.50 -3.73 -0.28
N GLY A 58 -8.62 -4.71 -0.02
CA GLY A 58 -8.43 -5.87 -0.88
C GLY A 58 -7.60 -5.57 -2.12
N MET A 59 -7.33 -6.59 -2.93
CA MET A 59 -6.62 -6.45 -4.21
C MET A 59 -7.55 -5.94 -5.31
N THR A 60 -7.92 -4.66 -5.23
CA THR A 60 -8.76 -3.99 -6.24
C THR A 60 -8.00 -3.75 -7.54
N ALA A 61 -8.71 -3.46 -8.62
CA ALA A 61 -8.09 -3.11 -9.90
C ALA A 61 -7.16 -1.89 -9.79
N GLU A 62 -7.50 -0.92 -8.92
CA GLU A 62 -6.66 0.26 -8.65
C GLU A 62 -5.31 -0.14 -8.06
N ILE A 63 -5.35 -0.97 -7.02
CA ILE A 63 -4.15 -1.40 -6.30
C ILE A 63 -3.31 -2.30 -7.20
N LEU A 64 -3.93 -3.22 -7.94
CA LEU A 64 -3.24 -4.08 -8.89
C LEU A 64 -2.60 -3.27 -10.03
N SER A 65 -3.29 -2.26 -10.55
CA SER A 65 -2.76 -1.35 -11.57
C SER A 65 -1.59 -0.52 -11.04
N GLY A 66 -1.74 0.04 -9.84
CA GLY A 66 -0.69 0.80 -9.15
C GLY A 66 0.57 -0.03 -8.90
N MET A 67 0.41 -1.24 -8.35
CA MET A 67 1.53 -2.17 -8.16
C MET A 67 2.16 -2.60 -9.49
N GLY A 68 1.36 -2.80 -10.54
CA GLY A 68 1.84 -3.12 -11.87
C GLY A 68 2.70 -2.01 -12.46
N THR A 69 2.22 -0.77 -12.34
CA THR A 69 2.90 0.44 -12.82
C THR A 69 4.21 0.69 -12.05
N ALA A 70 4.21 0.51 -10.74
CA ALA A 70 5.43 0.60 -9.92
C ALA A 70 6.47 -0.45 -10.36
N ASN A 71 6.06 -1.70 -10.59
CA ASN A 71 6.97 -2.74 -11.09
C ASN A 71 7.50 -2.45 -12.50
N LEU A 72 6.70 -1.83 -13.36
CA LEU A 72 7.15 -1.36 -14.67
C LEU A 72 8.24 -0.29 -14.51
N GLY A 73 8.05 0.70 -13.63
CA GLY A 73 9.05 1.73 -13.32
C GLY A 73 10.38 1.15 -12.81
N LEU A 74 10.34 -0.02 -12.17
CA LEU A 74 11.50 -0.78 -11.69
C LEU A 74 12.12 -1.74 -12.72
N GLY A 75 11.58 -1.79 -13.95
CA GLY A 75 12.01 -2.75 -14.96
C GLY A 75 11.65 -4.21 -14.63
N ARG A 76 10.80 -4.46 -13.62
CA ARG A 76 10.34 -5.79 -13.19
C ARG A 76 9.18 -6.26 -14.08
N LEU A 77 9.43 -6.34 -15.38
CA LEU A 77 8.40 -6.51 -16.42
C LEU A 77 7.50 -7.74 -16.20
N GLY A 78 8.05 -8.86 -15.73
CA GLY A 78 7.25 -10.07 -15.45
C GLY A 78 6.24 -9.89 -14.32
N GLN A 79 6.61 -9.16 -13.26
CA GLN A 79 5.69 -8.86 -12.16
C GLN A 79 4.67 -7.80 -12.57
N ALA A 80 5.11 -6.79 -13.31
CA ALA A 80 4.24 -5.76 -13.87
C ALA A 80 3.13 -6.39 -14.72
N GLU A 81 3.48 -7.27 -15.65
CA GLU A 81 2.50 -7.94 -16.51
C GLU A 81 1.50 -8.77 -15.70
N LYS A 82 1.97 -9.58 -14.74
CA LYS A 82 1.10 -10.42 -13.92
C LYS A 82 0.07 -9.60 -13.17
N GLN A 83 0.48 -8.48 -12.57
CA GLN A 83 -0.42 -7.61 -11.82
C GLN A 83 -1.39 -6.86 -12.73
N LEU A 84 -0.93 -6.37 -13.88
CA LEU A 84 -1.78 -5.65 -14.83
C LEU A 84 -2.78 -6.58 -15.52
N ARG A 85 -2.43 -7.85 -15.80
CA ARG A 85 -3.39 -8.86 -16.27
C ARG A 85 -4.52 -9.08 -15.27
N ARG A 86 -4.18 -9.20 -13.99
CA ARG A 86 -5.20 -9.31 -12.92
C ARG A 86 -6.05 -8.04 -12.81
N ALA A 87 -5.44 -6.86 -13.02
CA ALA A 87 -6.18 -5.59 -13.00
C ALA A 87 -7.22 -5.52 -14.13
N VAL A 88 -6.85 -5.89 -15.36
CA VAL A 88 -7.79 -5.90 -16.50
C VAL A 88 -8.85 -7.00 -16.38
N GLU A 89 -8.53 -8.13 -15.74
CA GLU A 89 -9.54 -9.15 -15.42
C GLU A 89 -10.54 -8.65 -14.37
N ALA A 90 -10.07 -7.88 -13.39
CA ALA A 90 -10.90 -7.36 -12.30
C ALA A 90 -11.79 -6.17 -12.74
N ALA A 91 -11.29 -5.30 -13.60
CA ALA A 91 -12.03 -4.18 -14.16
C ALA A 91 -11.69 -3.98 -15.65
N PRO A 92 -12.31 -4.76 -16.55
CA PRO A 92 -12.05 -4.69 -17.99
C PRO A 92 -12.37 -3.32 -18.61
N GLU A 93 -13.27 -2.55 -18.00
CA GLU A 93 -13.64 -1.20 -18.40
C GLU A 93 -12.64 -0.12 -17.99
N TRP A 94 -11.61 -0.45 -17.19
CA TRP A 94 -10.60 0.50 -16.73
C TRP A 94 -9.47 0.67 -17.77
N PRO A 95 -9.40 1.81 -18.50
CA PRO A 95 -8.48 1.97 -19.62
C PRO A 95 -7.00 2.05 -19.21
N GLU A 96 -6.71 2.59 -18.03
CA GLU A 96 -5.35 2.73 -17.50
C GLU A 96 -4.63 1.39 -17.35
N ALA A 97 -5.31 0.36 -16.83
CA ALA A 97 -4.74 -0.98 -16.69
C ALA A 97 -4.36 -1.58 -18.05
N TRP A 98 -5.19 -1.38 -19.08
CA TRP A 98 -4.89 -1.80 -20.45
C TRP A 98 -3.71 -1.04 -21.05
N ASN A 99 -3.64 0.28 -20.85
CA ASN A 99 -2.55 1.10 -21.33
C ASN A 99 -1.21 0.63 -20.75
N ASN A 100 -1.15 0.49 -19.42
CA ASN A 100 0.06 0.03 -18.73
C ASN A 100 0.44 -1.39 -19.13
N LEU A 101 -0.53 -2.30 -19.34
CA LEU A 101 -0.25 -3.64 -19.84
C LEU A 101 0.35 -3.60 -21.25
N GLY A 102 -0.17 -2.74 -22.12
CA GLY A 102 0.37 -2.52 -23.46
C GLY A 102 1.83 -2.06 -23.43
N VAL A 103 2.16 -1.10 -22.56
CA VAL A 103 3.55 -0.64 -22.36
C VAL A 103 4.44 -1.80 -21.91
N VAL A 104 4.02 -2.59 -20.93
CA VAL A 104 4.81 -3.76 -20.46
C VAL A 104 5.06 -4.75 -21.59
N LEU A 105 4.05 -5.07 -22.41
CA LEU A 105 4.18 -6.02 -23.51
C LEU A 105 5.13 -5.51 -24.60
N ILE A 106 5.11 -4.20 -24.88
CA ILE A 106 6.06 -3.56 -25.79
C ILE A 106 7.48 -3.66 -25.25
N GLU A 107 7.71 -3.31 -23.98
CA GLU A 107 9.05 -3.38 -23.37
C GLU A 107 9.60 -4.82 -23.31
N ARG A 108 8.74 -5.81 -23.02
CA ARG A 108 9.13 -7.23 -23.06
C ARG A 108 9.47 -7.72 -24.46
N GLY A 109 8.85 -7.19 -25.51
CA GLY A 109 9.15 -7.56 -26.89
C GLY A 109 10.47 -6.97 -27.41
N LYS A 110 11.07 -6.02 -26.70
CA LYS A 110 12.36 -5.41 -27.03
C LYS A 110 13.55 -6.13 -26.38
N THR A 111 13.28 -7.07 -25.46
CA THR A 111 14.29 -7.89 -24.75
C THR A 111 14.35 -9.29 -25.35
#